data_AF-A0A840F6R1-F1
#
_entry.id   AF-A0A840F6R1-F1
#
_cell.length_a   1.000
_cell.length_b   1.000
_cell.length_c   1.000
_cell.angle_alpha   90.00
_cell.angle_beta   90.00
_cell.angle_gamma   90.00
#
_symmetry.space_group_name_H-M   'P 1'
#
loop_
_entity.id
_entity.type
_entity.pdbx_description
1 polymer ?
#
loop_
_entity_poly.entity_id
_entity_poly.type
_entity_poly.pdbx_seq_one_letter_code
_entity_poly.pdbx_strand_id
1 'polypeptide(L)'
;MVGEPRELHESKRRLYASLVSRIERELSATHSLGLVVMDGDGSDTSYRGVHRQLKLDSRRIIEDAIHLDSSGSQLVQMADLVAYSAYMAVAKPPMHEFAWRWYERFLSERDPLRAPQRLL
;
A
#
# COMPACT_ATOMS: atom_id res chain seq x y z
N MET A 1 -20.52 -8.87 -0.97
CA MET A 1 -21.04 -7.80 -1.83
C MET A 1 -19.89 -6.86 -2.14
N VAL A 2 -19.52 -6.74 -3.41
CA VAL A 2 -18.61 -5.68 -3.87
C VAL A 2 -19.43 -4.39 -3.80
N GLY A 3 -18.99 -3.40 -3.01
CA GLY A 3 -19.69 -2.11 -2.87
C GLY A 3 -19.78 -1.37 -4.20
N GLU A 4 -20.59 -0.31 -4.26
CA GLU A 4 -20.71 0.47 -5.50
C GLU A 4 -19.34 1.03 -5.93
N PRO A 5 -19.06 1.18 -7.24
CA PRO A 5 -17.73 1.60 -7.73
C PRO A 5 -17.19 2.88 -7.10
N ARG A 6 -18.07 3.84 -6.77
CA ARG A 6 -17.70 5.08 -6.07
C ARG A 6 -17.26 4.83 -4.63
N GLU A 7 -17.97 3.97 -3.91
CA GLU A 7 -17.65 3.61 -2.52
C GLU A 7 -16.31 2.89 -2.44
N LEU A 8 -16.00 2.06 -3.45
CA LEU A 8 -14.70 1.39 -3.55
C LEU A 8 -13.57 2.39 -3.79
N HIS A 9 -13.74 3.34 -4.73
CA HIS A 9 -12.74 4.37 -5.01
C HIS A 9 -12.47 5.26 -3.78
N GLU A 10 -13.51 5.71 -3.09
CA GLU A 10 -13.36 6.50 -1.86
C GLU A 10 -12.71 5.69 -0.74
N SER A 11 -13.09 4.43 -0.58
CA SER A 11 -12.51 3.56 0.44
C SER A 11 -11.03 3.30 0.17
N LYS A 12 -10.64 3.09 -1.10
CA LYS A 12 -9.25 2.98 -1.52
C LYS A 12 -8.46 4.25 -1.21
N ARG A 13 -9.01 5.43 -1.55
CA ARG A 13 -8.38 6.72 -1.25
C ARG A 13 -8.19 6.93 0.25
N ARG A 14 -9.20 6.63 1.07
CA ARG A 14 -9.11 6.72 2.54
C ARG A 14 -8.04 5.77 3.10
N LEU A 15 -8.04 4.52 2.64
CA LEU A 15 -7.06 3.53 3.05
C LEU A 15 -5.64 4.00 2.73
N TYR A 16 -5.43 4.54 1.53
CA TYR A 16 -4.13 5.09 1.13
C TYR A 16 -3.72 6.28 2.01
N ALA A 17 -4.64 7.21 2.31
CA ALA A 17 -4.36 8.32 3.21
C ALA A 17 -3.95 7.86 4.62
N SER A 18 -4.63 6.87 5.19
CA SER A 18 -4.26 6.29 6.49
C SER A 18 -2.90 5.58 6.43
N LEU A 19 -2.58 4.91 5.32
CA LEU A 19 -1.28 4.25 5.13
C LEU A 19 -0.14 5.28 5.05
N VAL A 20 -0.28 6.32 4.22
CA VAL A 20 0.68 7.42 4.12
C VAL A 20 0.87 8.09 5.49
N SER A 21 -0.21 8.35 6.21
CA SER A 21 -0.16 8.95 7.55
C SER A 21 0.56 8.07 8.57
N ARG A 22 0.47 6.75 8.45
CA ARG A 22 1.24 5.82 9.30
C ARG A 22 2.73 5.88 8.96
N ILE A 23 3.08 5.84 7.68
CA ILE A 23 4.48 5.92 7.22
C ILE A 23 5.12 7.24 7.66
N GLU A 24 4.40 8.36 7.57
CA GLU A 24 4.85 9.67 8.07
C GLU A 24 5.24 9.63 9.55
N ARG A 25 4.43 8.97 10.40
CA ARG A 25 4.72 8.83 11.83
C ARG A 25 5.96 7.96 12.06
N GLU A 26 6.09 6.86 11.34
CA GLU A 26 7.23 5.95 11.43
C GLU A 26 8.52 6.66 11.02
N LEU A 27 8.53 7.35 9.86
CA LEU A 27 9.67 8.15 9.39
C LEU A 27 10.02 9.29 10.35
N SER A 28 9.01 9.95 10.94
CA SER A 28 9.25 11.01 11.91
C SER A 28 9.91 10.47 13.18
N ALA A 29 9.47 9.31 13.68
CA ALA A 29 10.04 8.66 14.85
C ALA A 29 11.50 8.21 14.64
N THR A 30 11.88 7.88 13.40
CA THR A 30 13.26 7.49 13.04
C THR A 30 14.08 8.64 12.44
N HIS A 31 13.57 9.88 12.48
CA HIS A 31 14.19 11.06 11.85
C HIS A 31 14.63 10.83 10.38
N SER A 32 13.85 10.04 9.65
CA SER A 32 14.16 9.62 8.28
C SER A 32 13.29 10.35 7.26
N LEU A 33 13.71 10.31 5.99
CA LEU A 33 12.92 10.74 4.84
C LEU A 33 12.55 9.53 3.98
N GLY A 34 11.46 9.63 3.25
CA GLY A 34 10.96 8.53 2.42
C GLY A 34 10.50 8.99 1.04
N LEU A 35 10.46 8.04 0.11
CA LEU A 35 9.83 8.16 -1.19
C LEU A 35 8.80 7.04 -1.33
N VAL A 36 7.69 7.32 -1.99
CA VAL A 36 6.68 6.31 -2.33
C VAL A 36 6.83 5.99 -3.80
N VAL A 37 7.11 4.73 -4.12
CA VAL A 37 7.14 4.19 -5.48
C VAL A 37 6.08 3.10 -5.57
N MET A 38 5.25 3.14 -6.60
CA MET A 38 4.17 2.17 -6.77
C MET A 38 3.87 1.89 -8.24
N ASP A 39 3.20 0.77 -8.50
CA ASP A 39 2.67 0.46 -9.82
C ASP A 39 1.60 1.48 -10.25
N GLY A 40 1.54 1.73 -11.55
CA GLY A 40 0.54 2.56 -12.20
C GLY A 40 1.12 3.53 -13.23
N ASP A 41 0.22 4.29 -13.86
CA ASP A 41 0.52 5.25 -14.92
C ASP A 41 0.30 6.70 -14.48
N GLY A 42 -0.06 6.92 -13.21
CA GLY A 42 -0.38 8.24 -12.65
C GLY A 42 -1.74 8.82 -13.06
N SER A 43 -2.59 8.05 -13.76
CA SER A 43 -3.94 8.51 -14.14
C SER A 43 -4.87 8.72 -12.94
N ASP A 44 -4.67 7.96 -11.85
CA ASP A 44 -5.40 8.11 -10.60
C ASP A 44 -4.85 9.29 -9.78
N THR A 45 -5.44 10.47 -9.99
CA THR A 45 -5.06 11.71 -9.29
C THR A 45 -5.31 11.68 -7.78
N SER A 46 -6.03 10.69 -7.25
CA SER A 46 -6.37 10.62 -5.83
C SER A 46 -5.13 10.45 -4.93
N TYR A 47 -4.12 9.72 -5.41
CA TYR A 47 -2.84 9.53 -4.70
C TYR A 47 -2.08 10.84 -4.55
N ARG A 48 -2.00 11.62 -5.64
CA ARG A 48 -1.42 12.97 -5.63
C ARG A 48 -2.16 13.87 -4.63
N GLY A 49 -3.49 13.81 -4.61
CA GLY A 49 -4.30 14.55 -3.65
C GLY A 49 -3.94 14.24 -2.19
N VAL A 50 -3.68 12.98 -1.86
CA VAL A 50 -3.24 12.57 -0.51
C VAL A 50 -1.87 13.14 -0.16
N HIS A 51 -0.88 13.04 -1.06
CA HIS A 51 0.46 13.59 -0.80
C HIS A 51 0.46 15.11 -0.62
N ARG A 52 -0.36 15.83 -1.40
CA ARG A 52 -0.46 17.30 -1.33
C ARG A 52 -1.21 17.80 -0.09
N GLN A 53 -1.89 16.92 0.65
CA GLN A 53 -2.52 17.26 1.94
C GLN A 53 -1.54 17.18 3.12
N LEU A 54 -0.34 16.62 2.93
CA LEU A 54 0.69 16.57 3.97
C LEU A 54 1.21 17.98 4.30
N LYS A 55 1.42 18.25 5.59
CA LYS A 55 1.95 19.53 6.07
C LYS A 55 3.40 19.71 5.61
N LEU A 56 3.67 20.76 4.84
CA LEU A 56 4.97 20.97 4.19
C LEU A 56 6.14 21.15 5.17
N ASP A 57 5.89 21.73 6.35
CA ASP A 57 6.90 22.00 7.38
C ASP A 57 7.30 20.75 8.19
N SER A 58 6.45 19.73 8.22
CA SER A 58 6.67 18.51 9.00
C SER A 58 6.71 17.23 8.17
N ARG A 59 6.43 17.29 6.86
CA ARG A 59 6.34 16.09 6.03
C ARG A 59 7.68 15.36 5.92
N ARG A 60 7.65 14.02 5.96
CA ARG A 60 8.85 13.16 5.84
C ARG A 60 8.95 12.43 4.50
N ILE A 61 7.81 12.12 3.90
CA ILE A 61 7.69 11.65 2.54
C ILE A 61 7.93 12.83 1.61
N ILE A 62 8.83 12.66 0.64
CA ILE A 62 9.20 13.66 -0.34
C ILE A 62 8.33 13.47 -1.60
N GLU A 63 7.90 14.59 -2.20
CA GLU A 63 7.11 14.63 -3.45
C GLU A 63 5.78 13.83 -3.45
N ASP A 64 5.13 13.80 -4.61
CA ASP A 64 4.01 12.89 -4.88
C ASP A 64 4.53 11.45 -5.11
N ALA A 65 3.63 10.46 -5.10
CA ALA A 65 4.00 9.08 -5.41
C ALA A 65 4.60 8.96 -6.83
N ILE A 66 5.70 8.23 -6.95
CA ILE A 66 6.34 7.92 -8.22
C ILE A 66 5.68 6.68 -8.79
N HIS A 67 5.04 6.84 -9.95
CA HIS A 67 4.40 5.75 -10.68
C HIS A 67 5.39 5.14 -11.68
N LEU A 68 5.60 3.84 -11.59
CA LEU A 68 6.39 3.07 -12.54
C LEU A 68 5.52 1.97 -13.13
N ASP A 69 5.71 1.70 -14.42
CA ASP A 69 5.17 0.48 -15.02
C ASP A 69 5.85 -0.73 -14.38
N SER A 70 5.06 -1.59 -13.75
CA SER A 70 5.51 -2.85 -13.18
C SER A 70 6.31 -3.69 -14.18
N SER A 71 6.03 -3.64 -15.49
CA SER A 71 6.80 -4.39 -16.51
C SER A 71 8.29 -4.06 -16.52
N GLY A 72 8.64 -2.81 -16.17
CA GLY A 72 10.01 -2.29 -16.15
C GLY A 72 10.70 -2.34 -14.79
N SER A 73 10.01 -2.72 -13.70
CA SER A 73 10.55 -2.63 -12.34
C SER A 73 10.38 -3.92 -11.54
N GLN A 74 11.47 -4.67 -11.39
CA GLN A 74 11.49 -5.89 -10.57
C GLN A 74 11.13 -5.60 -9.10
N LEU A 75 11.50 -4.44 -8.57
CA LEU A 75 11.15 -4.05 -7.20
C LEU A 75 9.64 -3.84 -7.03
N VAL A 76 8.98 -3.24 -8.02
CA VAL A 76 7.52 -3.07 -8.01
C VAL A 76 6.84 -4.44 -8.14
N GLN A 77 7.31 -5.30 -9.05
CA GLN A 77 6.79 -6.68 -9.18
C GLN A 77 6.93 -7.48 -7.87
N MET A 78 8.06 -7.35 -7.18
CA MET A 78 8.26 -7.96 -5.86
C MET A 78 7.28 -7.41 -4.82
N ALA A 79 7.06 -6.09 -4.79
CA ALA A 79 6.10 -5.46 -3.89
C ALA A 79 4.67 -5.93 -4.17
N ASP A 80 4.29 -6.06 -5.44
CA ASP A 80 2.97 -6.57 -5.84
C ASP A 80 2.77 -8.02 -5.42
N LEU A 81 3.80 -8.87 -5.52
CA LEU A 81 3.71 -10.25 -5.05
C LEU A 81 3.50 -10.33 -3.53
N VAL A 82 4.15 -9.44 -2.77
CA VAL A 82 3.94 -9.32 -1.32
C VAL A 82 2.51 -8.87 -1.01
N ALA A 83 2.03 -7.82 -1.69
CA ALA A 83 0.68 -7.31 -1.51
C ALA A 83 -0.38 -8.35 -1.88
N TYR A 84 -0.19 -9.05 -3.01
CA TYR A 84 -1.07 -10.12 -3.47
C TYR A 84 -1.12 -11.28 -2.47
N SER A 85 0.04 -11.72 -1.96
CA SER A 85 0.10 -12.80 -0.97
C SER A 85 -0.64 -12.44 0.32
N ALA A 86 -0.47 -11.21 0.81
CA ALA A 86 -1.19 -10.71 1.98
C ALA A 86 -2.71 -10.63 1.72
N TYR A 87 -3.12 -10.14 0.54
CA TYR A 87 -4.53 -10.09 0.15
C TYR A 87 -5.16 -11.49 0.07
N MET A 88 -4.46 -12.48 -0.49
CA MET A 88 -4.94 -13.87 -0.57
C MET A 88 -5.19 -14.48 0.82
N ALA A 89 -4.31 -14.22 1.78
CA ALA A 89 -4.47 -14.70 3.15
C ALA A 89 -5.66 -14.07 3.89
N VAL A 90 -6.02 -12.82 3.55
CA VAL A 90 -7.15 -12.11 4.16
C VAL A 90 -8.47 -12.40 3.47
N ALA A 91 -8.55 -12.18 2.16
CA ALA A 91 -9.80 -12.24 1.42
C ALA A 91 -10.23 -13.67 1.07
N LYS A 92 -9.26 -14.58 0.94
CA LYS A 92 -9.46 -16.01 0.61
C LYS A 92 -10.52 -16.24 -0.49
N PRO A 93 -10.37 -15.63 -1.68
CA PRO A 93 -11.32 -15.87 -2.76
C PRO A 93 -11.23 -17.34 -3.22
N PRO A 94 -12.37 -18.04 -3.44
CA PRO A 94 -12.39 -19.48 -3.77
C PRO A 94 -11.53 -19.87 -4.98
N MET A 95 -11.51 -19.03 -6.02
CA MET A 95 -10.76 -19.28 -7.25
C MET A 95 -9.22 -19.31 -7.04
N HIS A 96 -8.73 -18.78 -5.93
CA HIS A 96 -7.30 -18.67 -5.63
C HIS A 96 -6.90 -19.42 -4.35
N GLU A 97 -7.58 -20.54 -4.05
CA GLU A 97 -7.28 -21.37 -2.87
C GLU A 97 -5.80 -21.80 -2.80
N PHE A 98 -5.18 -22.08 -3.94
CA PHE A 98 -3.76 -22.43 -4.02
C PHE A 98 -2.82 -21.37 -3.43
N ALA A 99 -3.26 -20.11 -3.35
CA ALA A 99 -2.48 -18.97 -2.88
C ALA A 99 -2.80 -18.55 -1.43
N TRP A 100 -3.85 -19.10 -0.80
CA TRP A 100 -4.30 -18.65 0.52
C TRP A 100 -3.25 -18.73 1.62
N ARG A 101 -2.29 -19.66 1.50
CA ARG A 101 -1.23 -19.89 2.50
C ARG A 101 0.12 -19.27 2.13
N TRP A 102 0.20 -18.49 1.06
CA TRP A 102 1.47 -17.95 0.58
C TRP A 102 2.08 -16.95 1.55
N TYR A 103 1.26 -16.06 2.12
CA TYR A 103 1.75 -15.13 3.14
C TYR A 103 2.29 -15.88 4.36
N GLU A 104 1.52 -16.82 4.93
CA GLU A 104 1.95 -17.59 6.09
C GLU A 104 3.24 -18.37 5.80
N ARG A 105 3.33 -19.00 4.62
CA ARG A 105 4.45 -19.86 4.24
C ARG A 105 5.74 -19.10 3.89
N PHE A 106 5.64 -17.93 3.26
CA PHE A 106 6.81 -17.28 2.66
C PHE A 106 7.14 -15.91 3.26
N LEU A 107 6.17 -15.22 3.86
CA LEU A 107 6.32 -13.81 4.27
C LEU A 107 6.15 -13.58 5.77
N SER A 108 5.37 -14.41 6.48
CA SER A 108 5.02 -14.18 7.89
C SER A 108 6.22 -14.06 8.83
N GLU A 109 7.32 -14.78 8.56
CA GLU A 109 8.54 -14.68 9.36
C GLU A 109 9.19 -13.29 9.29
N ARG A 110 8.98 -12.57 8.18
CA ARG A 110 9.53 -11.23 7.93
C ARG A 110 8.58 -10.10 8.33
N ASP A 111 7.31 -10.41 8.61
CA ASP A 111 6.35 -9.44 9.12
C ASP A 111 6.43 -9.43 10.67
N PRO A 112 6.84 -8.31 11.30
CA PRO A 112 6.90 -8.22 12.76
C PRO A 112 5.54 -8.40 13.45
N LEU A 113 4.45 -8.11 12.74
CA LEU A 113 3.09 -8.11 13.28
C LEU A 113 2.32 -9.37 12.92
N ARG A 114 2.75 -10.10 11.87
CA ARG A 114 2.22 -11.40 11.39
C ARG A 114 0.71 -11.46 11.15
N ALA A 115 0.04 -10.32 11.12
CA ALA A 115 -1.40 -10.23 11.08
C ALA A 115 -1.84 -8.90 10.46
N PRO A 116 -3.00 -8.88 9.77
CA PRO A 116 -3.57 -7.65 9.24
C PRO A 116 -3.77 -6.61 10.33
N GLN A 117 -3.36 -5.38 10.06
CA GLN A 117 -3.50 -4.27 10.99
C GLN A 117 -4.62 -3.35 10.54
N ARG A 118 -5.44 -2.91 11.50
CA ARG A 118 -6.37 -1.82 11.24
C ARG A 118 -5.57 -0.52 11.18
N LEU A 119 -5.71 0.20 10.08
CA LEU A 119 -5.18 1.56 9.96
C LEU A 119 -6.21 2.53 10.57
N LEU A 120 -5.72 3.43 11.41
CA LEU A 120 -6.49 4.51 12.03
C LEU A 120 -6.65 5.68 11.05
#